data_AF-W7YAU0-F1
#
_entry.id   AF-W7YAU0-F1
#
_cell.length_a   1.000
_cell.length_b   1.000
_cell.length_c   1.000
_cell.angle_alpha   90.00
_cell.angle_beta   90.00
_cell.angle_gamma   90.00
#
_symmetry.space_group_name_H-M   'P 1'
#
loop_
_entity.id
_entity.type
_entity.pdbx_description
1 polymer ?
#
loop_
_entity_poly.entity_id
_entity_poly.type
_entity_poly.pdbx_seq_one_letter_code
_entity_poly.pdbx_strand_id
1 'polypeptide(L)'
;MIASNNERLEPYLTPLIVVLSLIAFSTWIIAPVSNLFLRFNTYGQLLLDKKEKLSSNFVAASLCLFICGLLLYFLLGDERMLTIAVFGFAMMLPLGTMFSPSKNKYGLRMYTIALAVVGFVAIVQTFLIGEIFNSTTVVFVFGFVGFQWVANYMLIKEDNH
;
A
#
# COMPACT_ATOMS: atom_id res chain seq x y z
N MET A 1 15.70 -6.89 -21.29
CA MET A 1 16.40 -8.05 -21.88
C MET A 1 17.88 -8.01 -21.47
N ILE A 2 18.22 -8.49 -20.27
CA ILE A 2 19.60 -8.84 -19.85
C ILE A 2 19.59 -10.13 -18.98
N ALA A 3 18.43 -10.80 -18.87
CA ALA A 3 18.23 -11.92 -17.95
C ALA A 3 18.51 -13.30 -18.57
N SER A 4 18.87 -13.37 -19.86
CA SER A 4 18.91 -14.64 -20.61
C SER A 4 20.31 -15.21 -20.84
N ASN A 5 21.33 -14.84 -20.06
CA ASN A 5 22.68 -15.33 -20.34
C ASN A 5 23.61 -15.59 -19.13
N ASN A 6 23.08 -15.75 -17.90
CA ASN A 6 23.90 -16.05 -16.73
C ASN A 6 23.15 -16.89 -15.67
N GLU A 7 22.80 -18.12 -16.01
CA GLU A 7 22.20 -19.14 -15.10
C GLU A 7 23.04 -19.42 -13.84
N ARG A 8 24.33 -19.03 -13.82
CA ARG A 8 25.22 -19.19 -12.65
C ARG A 8 25.01 -18.15 -11.54
N LEU A 9 24.41 -17.00 -11.83
CA LEU A 9 24.20 -15.91 -10.85
C LEU A 9 22.79 -15.93 -10.24
N GLU A 10 21.86 -16.65 -10.86
CA GLU A 10 20.48 -16.84 -10.40
C GLU A 10 20.34 -17.29 -8.92
N PRO A 11 21.12 -18.25 -8.39
CA PRO A 11 20.97 -18.69 -7.00
C PRO A 11 21.45 -17.66 -5.96
N TYR A 12 22.27 -16.68 -6.36
CA TYR A 12 22.71 -15.58 -5.48
C TYR A 12 21.83 -14.34 -5.64
N LEU A 13 21.36 -14.07 -6.87
CA LEU A 13 20.47 -12.95 -7.16
C LEU A 13 19.10 -13.15 -6.53
N THR A 14 18.55 -14.37 -6.54
CA THR A 14 17.23 -14.67 -5.98
C THR A 14 17.11 -14.31 -4.48
N PRO A 15 17.96 -14.83 -3.57
CA PRO A 15 17.89 -14.46 -2.16
C PRO A 15 18.18 -12.97 -1.94
N LEU A 16 19.07 -12.37 -2.72
CA LEU A 16 19.36 -10.94 -2.65
C LEU A 16 18.13 -10.09 -3.01
N ILE A 17 17.41 -10.42 -4.09
CA ILE A 17 16.18 -9.75 -4.50
C ILE A 17 15.13 -9.88 -3.40
N VAL A 18 14.95 -11.07 -2.83
CA VAL A 18 14.00 -11.29 -1.72
C VAL A 18 14.33 -10.42 -0.52
N VAL A 19 15.60 -10.38 -0.09
CA VAL A 19 16.04 -9.52 1.04
C VAL A 19 15.81 -8.05 0.75
N LEU A 20 16.18 -7.59 -0.45
CA LEU A 20 15.97 -6.20 -0.86
C LEU A 20 14.48 -5.84 -0.93
N SER A 21 13.64 -6.73 -1.45
CA SER A 21 12.18 -6.56 -1.46
C SER A 21 11.62 -6.48 -0.05
N LEU A 22 12.05 -7.34 0.88
CA LEU A 22 11.62 -7.29 2.28
C LEU A 22 11.97 -5.95 2.95
N ILE A 23 13.20 -5.46 2.72
CA ILE A 23 13.63 -4.16 3.24
C ILE A 23 12.78 -3.04 2.63
N ALA A 24 12.59 -3.04 1.30
CA ALA A 24 11.79 -2.03 0.61
C ALA A 24 10.34 -1.98 1.13
N PHE A 25 9.66 -3.13 1.21
CA PHE A 25 8.31 -3.20 1.75
C PHE A 25 8.25 -2.76 3.22
N SER A 26 9.24 -3.13 4.03
CA SER A 26 9.33 -2.68 5.42
C SER A 26 9.39 -1.15 5.53
N THR A 27 10.22 -0.49 4.71
CA THR A 27 10.31 0.99 4.71
C THR A 27 9.00 1.66 4.32
N TRP A 28 8.22 1.06 3.43
CA TRP A 28 6.94 1.60 2.98
C TRP A 28 5.88 1.52 4.07
N ILE A 29 5.86 0.44 4.84
CA ILE A 29 4.78 0.14 5.78
C ILE A 29 5.10 0.67 7.19
N ILE A 30 6.36 1.01 7.47
CA ILE A 30 6.79 1.40 8.81
C ILE A 30 6.01 2.58 9.35
N ALA A 31 5.80 3.65 8.58
CA ALA A 31 5.06 4.83 9.04
C ALA A 31 3.57 4.52 9.36
N PRO A 32 2.77 3.93 8.45
CA PRO A 32 1.39 3.60 8.76
C PRO A 32 1.26 2.57 9.90
N VAL A 33 2.14 1.57 9.98
CA VAL A 33 2.11 0.57 11.05
C VAL A 33 2.60 1.13 12.38
N SER A 34 3.62 2.00 12.40
CA SER A 34 4.04 2.71 13.62
C SER A 34 2.92 3.58 14.17
N ASN A 35 2.22 4.33 13.32
CA ASN A 35 1.06 5.13 13.74
C ASN A 35 -0.11 4.26 14.24
N LEU A 36 -0.29 3.08 13.65
CA LEU A 36 -1.25 2.10 14.14
C LEU A 36 -0.85 1.55 15.52
N PHE A 37 0.42 1.16 15.68
CA PHE A 37 0.96 0.64 16.94
C PHE A 37 0.91 1.68 18.06
N LEU A 38 1.30 2.93 17.78
CA LEU A 38 1.20 4.04 18.73
C LEU A 38 -0.26 4.25 19.18
N ARG A 39 -1.23 4.13 18.28
CA ARG A 39 -2.64 4.27 18.62
C ARG A 39 -3.15 3.17 19.57
N PHE A 40 -2.66 1.94 19.44
CA PHE A 40 -3.03 0.85 20.35
C PHE A 40 -2.34 0.92 21.71
N ASN A 41 -1.30 1.75 21.84
CA ASN A 41 -0.63 2.00 23.11
C ASN A 41 -1.24 3.20 23.85
N THR A 42 -1.62 3.00 25.12
CA THR A 42 -2.22 4.02 26.01
C THR A 42 -1.44 5.34 26.03
N TYR A 43 -0.12 5.29 25.99
CA TYR A 43 0.75 6.47 25.96
C TYR A 43 1.08 6.92 24.55
N GLY A 44 1.24 5.99 23.61
CA GLY A 44 1.56 6.30 22.20
C GLY A 44 0.47 7.12 21.51
N GLN A 45 -0.79 6.90 21.85
CA GLN A 45 -1.92 7.65 21.29
C GLN A 45 -1.91 9.15 21.68
N LEU A 46 -1.16 9.54 22.70
CA LEU A 46 -1.02 10.95 23.11
C LEU A 46 -0.06 11.71 22.20
N LEU A 47 0.85 11.01 21.52
CA LEU A 47 1.78 11.57 20.55
C LEU A 47 1.12 11.83 19.19
N LEU A 48 0.00 11.15 18.92
CA LEU A 48 -0.71 11.26 17.64
C LEU A 48 -1.66 12.46 17.63
N ASP A 49 -1.55 13.25 16.58
CA ASP A 49 -2.49 14.33 16.28
C ASP A 49 -3.87 13.80 15.88
N LYS A 50 -4.89 14.66 15.95
CA LYS A 50 -6.28 14.30 15.57
C LYS A 50 -6.38 13.72 14.16
N LYS A 51 -5.57 14.24 13.23
CA LYS A 51 -5.53 13.78 11.82
C LYS A 51 -4.83 12.43 11.68
N GLU A 52 -3.74 12.21 12.41
CA GLU A 52 -3.00 10.95 12.41
C GLU A 52 -3.83 9.83 13.03
N LYS A 53 -4.62 10.12 14.07
CA LYS A 53 -5.59 9.17 14.63
C LYS A 53 -6.63 8.75 13.59
N LEU A 54 -7.09 9.69 12.77
CA LEU A 54 -8.05 9.40 11.70
C LEU A 54 -7.40 8.56 10.58
N SER A 55 -6.21 8.93 10.11
CA SER A 55 -5.41 8.12 9.16
C SER A 55 -5.17 6.71 9.69
N SER A 56 -4.74 6.60 10.95
CA SER A 56 -4.49 5.33 11.64
C SER A 56 -5.75 4.45 11.67
N ASN A 57 -6.96 5.03 11.74
CA ASN A 57 -8.20 4.27 11.64
C ASN A 57 -8.45 3.71 10.24
N PHE A 58 -8.16 4.49 9.20
CA PHE A 58 -8.24 4.00 7.83
C PHE A 58 -7.19 2.93 7.54
N VAL A 59 -5.97 3.11 8.04
CA VAL A 59 -4.90 2.11 7.96
C VAL A 59 -5.34 0.83 8.68
N ALA A 60 -5.92 0.92 9.89
CA ALA A 60 -6.47 -0.23 10.60
C ALA A 60 -7.52 -0.98 9.76
N ALA A 61 -8.45 -0.24 9.14
CA ALA A 61 -9.47 -0.83 8.27
C ALA A 61 -8.85 -1.54 7.05
N SER A 62 -7.83 -0.93 6.42
CA SER A 62 -7.11 -1.54 5.31
C SER A 62 -6.31 -2.79 5.73
N LEU A 63 -5.77 -2.80 6.96
CA LEU A 63 -5.12 -3.98 7.55
C LEU A 63 -6.12 -5.09 7.84
N CYS A 64 -7.29 -4.78 8.37
CA CYS A 64 -8.36 -5.76 8.51
C CYS A 64 -8.76 -6.34 7.16
N LEU A 65 -8.91 -5.52 6.12
CA LEU A 65 -9.18 -6.01 4.76
C LEU A 65 -8.07 -6.93 4.23
N PHE A 66 -6.81 -6.58 4.47
CA PHE A 66 -5.67 -7.42 4.10
C PHE A 66 -5.73 -8.79 4.78
N ILE A 67 -5.91 -8.81 6.09
CA ILE A 67 -5.99 -10.04 6.88
C ILE A 67 -7.21 -10.87 6.47
N CYS A 68 -8.37 -10.25 6.29
CA CYS A 68 -9.58 -10.93 5.81
C CYS A 68 -9.38 -11.55 4.43
N GLY A 69 -8.73 -10.83 3.49
CA GLY A 69 -8.41 -11.35 2.16
C GLY A 69 -7.49 -12.56 2.21
N LEU A 70 -6.46 -12.53 3.05
CA LEU A 70 -5.57 -13.69 3.26
C LEU A 70 -6.29 -14.87 3.91
N LEU A 71 -7.10 -14.63 4.94
CA LEU A 71 -7.88 -15.69 5.59
C LEU A 71 -8.84 -16.34 4.60
N LEU A 72 -9.54 -15.55 3.78
CA LEU A 72 -10.41 -16.06 2.73
C LEU A 72 -9.64 -16.84 1.67
N TYR A 73 -8.44 -16.39 1.29
CA TYR A 73 -7.57 -17.16 0.39
C TYR A 73 -7.21 -18.53 0.97
N PHE A 74 -6.82 -18.61 2.24
CA PHE A 74 -6.50 -19.89 2.88
C PHE A 74 -7.72 -20.81 3.07
N LEU A 75 -8.92 -20.23 3.28
CA LEU A 75 -10.14 -21.00 3.49
C LEU A 75 -10.81 -21.47 2.18
N LEU A 76 -10.84 -20.62 1.15
CA LEU A 76 -11.52 -20.91 -0.12
C LEU A 76 -10.56 -21.44 -1.20
N GLY A 77 -9.26 -21.17 -1.08
CA GLY A 77 -8.26 -21.53 -2.09
C GLY A 77 -8.37 -20.73 -3.40
N ASP A 78 -9.19 -19.68 -3.43
CA ASP A 78 -9.41 -18.86 -4.63
C ASP A 78 -8.41 -17.69 -4.67
N GLU A 79 -7.57 -17.68 -5.71
CA GLU A 79 -6.56 -16.64 -5.95
C GLU A 79 -7.17 -15.24 -6.07
N ARG A 80 -8.46 -15.11 -6.42
CA ARG A 80 -9.16 -13.81 -6.45
C ARG A 80 -9.16 -13.11 -5.10
N MET A 81 -9.16 -13.88 -4.00
CA MET A 81 -9.08 -13.34 -2.64
C MET A 81 -7.76 -12.61 -2.36
N LEU A 82 -6.68 -12.99 -3.08
CA LEU A 82 -5.41 -12.26 -3.02
C LEU A 82 -5.55 -10.83 -3.52
N THR A 83 -6.47 -10.54 -4.44
CA THR A 83 -6.70 -9.17 -4.94
C THR A 83 -7.20 -8.26 -3.82
N ILE A 84 -8.08 -8.78 -2.95
CA ILE A 84 -8.55 -8.05 -1.76
C ILE A 84 -7.40 -7.82 -0.79
N ALA A 85 -6.57 -8.84 -0.58
CA ALA A 85 -5.40 -8.74 0.29
C ALA A 85 -4.42 -7.67 -0.22
N VAL A 86 -3.98 -7.79 -1.48
CA VAL A 86 -3.04 -6.86 -2.12
C VAL A 86 -3.59 -5.43 -2.12
N PHE A 87 -4.87 -5.23 -2.41
CA PHE A 87 -5.50 -3.92 -2.32
C PHE A 87 -5.47 -3.35 -0.90
N GLY A 88 -5.86 -4.13 0.11
CA GLY A 88 -5.83 -3.72 1.51
C GLY A 88 -4.42 -3.33 1.97
N PHE A 89 -3.43 -4.12 1.57
CA PHE A 89 -2.01 -3.84 1.85
C PHE A 89 -1.51 -2.57 1.16
N ALA A 90 -1.73 -2.45 -0.16
CA ALA A 90 -1.28 -1.31 -0.93
C ALA A 90 -1.93 0.00 -0.44
N MET A 91 -3.19 -0.04 -0.03
CA MET A 91 -3.92 1.14 0.45
C MET A 91 -3.48 1.64 1.82
N MET A 92 -2.73 0.87 2.63
CA MET A 92 -2.16 1.35 3.90
C MET A 92 -1.28 2.58 3.71
N LEU A 93 -0.51 2.62 2.62
CA LEU A 93 0.39 3.71 2.27
C LEU A 93 -0.37 5.03 2.02
N PRO A 94 -1.25 5.12 1.00
CA PRO A 94 -1.97 6.34 0.69
C PRO A 94 -2.94 6.75 1.79
N LEU A 95 -3.51 5.81 2.55
CA LEU A 95 -4.34 6.13 3.71
C LEU A 95 -3.52 6.62 4.92
N GLY A 96 -2.27 6.18 5.05
CA GLY A 96 -1.34 6.64 6.08
C GLY A 96 -0.84 8.06 5.84
N THR A 97 -0.65 8.46 4.57
CA THR A 97 -0.08 9.76 4.20
C THR A 97 -1.10 10.81 3.75
N MET A 98 -2.39 10.45 3.58
CA MET A 98 -3.40 11.38 3.06
C MET A 98 -3.62 12.64 3.90
N PHE A 99 -3.26 12.60 5.19
CA PHE A 99 -3.35 13.73 6.10
C PHE A 99 -2.01 14.29 6.54
N SER A 100 -0.90 13.84 5.95
CA SER A 100 0.41 14.42 6.20
C SER A 100 0.36 15.94 5.94
N PRO A 101 1.05 16.75 6.75
CA PRO A 101 1.29 18.14 6.38
C PRO A 101 1.88 18.13 4.97
N SER A 102 1.32 18.95 4.10
CA SER A 102 1.80 19.21 2.75
C SER A 102 1.27 20.57 2.33
N LYS A 103 2.08 21.33 1.58
CA LYS A 103 1.68 22.62 1.00
C LYS A 103 0.35 22.52 0.24
N ASN A 104 0.05 21.37 -0.36
CA ASN A 104 -1.23 21.08 -1.00
C ASN A 104 -2.06 20.09 -0.17
N LYS A 105 -2.64 20.57 0.95
CA LYS A 105 -3.49 19.82 1.89
C LYS A 105 -4.57 18.94 1.23
N TYR A 106 -4.99 19.25 0.01
CA TYR A 106 -6.04 18.52 -0.70
C TYR A 106 -5.51 17.58 -1.79
N GLY A 107 -4.29 17.78 -2.28
CA GLY A 107 -3.72 17.01 -3.39
C GLY A 107 -3.54 15.52 -3.06
N LEU A 108 -2.84 15.23 -1.96
CA LEU A 108 -2.64 13.85 -1.48
C LEU A 108 -3.97 13.16 -1.18
N ARG A 109 -4.87 13.85 -0.47
CA ARG A 109 -6.20 13.30 -0.13
C ARG A 109 -7.02 12.95 -1.38
N MET A 110 -7.07 13.84 -2.36
CA MET A 110 -7.85 13.61 -3.59
C MET A 110 -7.27 12.47 -4.41
N TYR A 111 -5.93 12.35 -4.46
CA TYR A 111 -5.26 11.24 -5.11
C TYR A 111 -5.56 9.92 -4.39
N THR A 112 -5.47 9.87 -3.05
CA THR A 112 -5.82 8.69 -2.26
C THR A 112 -7.25 8.24 -2.52
N ILE A 113 -8.21 9.17 -2.59
CA ILE A 113 -9.61 8.86 -2.91
C ILE A 113 -9.73 8.30 -4.34
N ALA A 114 -9.09 8.93 -5.33
CA ALA A 114 -9.10 8.44 -6.70
C ALA A 114 -8.51 7.02 -6.80
N LEU A 115 -7.40 6.76 -6.11
CA LEU A 115 -6.77 5.45 -6.07
C LEU A 115 -7.65 4.40 -5.37
N ALA A 116 -8.34 4.78 -4.28
CA ALA A 116 -9.29 3.91 -3.60
C ALA A 116 -10.45 3.50 -4.51
N VAL A 117 -11.01 4.44 -5.26
CA VAL A 117 -12.09 4.19 -6.23
C VAL A 117 -11.59 3.25 -7.34
N VAL A 118 -10.43 3.53 -7.92
CA VAL A 118 -9.84 2.70 -8.99
C VAL A 118 -9.60 1.26 -8.49
N GLY A 119 -9.03 1.09 -7.30
CA GLY A 119 -8.77 -0.24 -6.76
C GLY A 119 -10.05 -0.98 -6.34
N PHE A 120 -11.09 -0.27 -5.88
CA PHE A 120 -12.40 -0.88 -5.66
C PHE A 120 -13.02 -1.39 -6.97
N VAL A 121 -12.94 -0.61 -8.05
CA VAL A 121 -13.39 -1.05 -9.38
C VAL A 121 -12.57 -2.25 -9.87
N ALA A 122 -11.26 -2.27 -9.63
CA ALA A 122 -10.39 -3.40 -9.97
C ALA A 122 -10.81 -4.69 -9.25
N ILE A 123 -11.16 -4.61 -7.95
CA ILE A 123 -11.69 -5.74 -7.19
C ILE A 123 -12.99 -6.24 -7.83
N VAL A 124 -13.97 -5.35 -8.02
CA VAL A 124 -15.27 -5.73 -8.60
C VAL A 124 -15.10 -6.39 -9.97
N GLN A 125 -14.25 -5.84 -10.83
CA GLN A 125 -13.98 -6.43 -12.14
C GLN A 125 -13.27 -7.78 -12.05
N THR A 126 -12.36 -7.96 -11.10
CA THR A 126 -11.70 -9.26 -10.85
C THR A 126 -12.73 -10.33 -10.49
N PHE A 127 -13.76 -9.99 -9.71
CA PHE A 127 -14.85 -10.90 -9.37
C PHE A 127 -15.82 -11.18 -10.53
N LEU A 128 -16.01 -10.21 -11.43
CA LEU A 128 -16.90 -10.38 -12.60
C LEU A 128 -16.26 -11.14 -13.76
N ILE A 129 -15.00 -10.83 -14.07
CA ILE A 129 -14.25 -11.41 -15.19
C ILE A 129 -13.58 -12.71 -14.76
N GLY A 130 -13.23 -12.82 -13.48
CA GLY A 130 -12.55 -13.98 -12.90
C GLY A 130 -11.03 -13.96 -13.06
N GLU A 131 -10.47 -12.90 -13.67
CA GLU A 131 -9.03 -12.72 -13.89
C GLU A 131 -8.46 -11.63 -12.98
N ILE A 132 -7.35 -11.93 -12.32
CA ILE A 132 -6.62 -11.03 -11.43
C ILE A 132 -5.95 -9.89 -12.24
N PHE A 133 -5.38 -10.24 -13.39
CA PHE A 133 -4.68 -9.32 -14.27
C PHE A 133 -5.61 -8.70 -15.30
N ASN A 134 -6.51 -7.82 -14.84
CA ASN A 134 -7.35 -7.03 -15.73
C ASN A 134 -6.73 -5.64 -16.02
N SER A 135 -7.25 -4.95 -17.04
CA SER A 135 -6.77 -3.61 -17.43
C SER A 135 -6.83 -2.60 -16.27
N THR A 136 -7.79 -2.73 -15.37
CA THR A 136 -7.98 -1.82 -14.24
C THR A 136 -6.99 -2.09 -13.10
N THR A 137 -6.60 -3.35 -12.87
CA THR A 137 -5.50 -3.71 -11.97
C THR A 137 -4.20 -3.07 -12.43
N VAL A 138 -3.95 -3.05 -13.74
CA VAL A 138 -2.77 -2.36 -14.31
C VAL A 138 -2.85 -0.86 -14.04
N VAL A 139 -4.00 -0.23 -14.28
CA VAL A 139 -4.22 1.20 -13.96
C VAL A 139 -4.01 1.48 -12.47
N PHE A 140 -4.49 0.60 -11.58
CA PHE A 140 -4.28 0.71 -10.14
C PHE A 140 -2.80 0.66 -9.78
N VAL A 141 -2.04 -0.31 -10.31
CA VAL A 141 -0.60 -0.45 -10.02
C VAL A 141 0.17 0.78 -10.50
N PHE A 142 -0.07 1.25 -11.73
CA PHE A 142 0.56 2.47 -12.22
C PHE A 142 0.17 3.70 -11.40
N GLY A 143 -1.11 3.82 -11.02
CA GLY A 143 -1.60 4.88 -10.14
C GLY A 143 -0.93 4.85 -8.76
N PHE A 144 -0.73 3.66 -8.20
CA PHE A 144 -0.07 3.46 -6.91
C PHE A 144 1.42 3.81 -6.97
N VAL A 145 2.14 3.38 -8.01
CA VAL A 145 3.55 3.77 -8.21
C VAL A 145 3.66 5.29 -8.41
N GLY A 146 2.78 5.89 -9.21
CA GLY A 146 2.69 7.34 -9.37
C GLY A 146 2.45 8.07 -8.05
N PHE A 147 1.60 7.52 -7.18
CA PHE A 147 1.37 8.06 -5.84
C PHE A 147 2.65 8.11 -5.00
N GLN A 148 3.48 7.05 -5.05
CA GLN A 148 4.73 7.00 -4.29
C GLN A 148 5.65 8.17 -4.66
N TRP A 149 5.78 8.49 -5.95
CA TRP A 149 6.58 9.63 -6.40
C TRP A 149 5.96 10.97 -6.02
N VAL A 150 4.63 11.12 -6.20
CA VAL A 150 3.92 12.36 -5.84
C VAL A 150 4.03 12.63 -4.34
N ALA A 151 3.82 11.62 -3.51
CA ALA A 151 3.93 11.71 -2.06
C ALA A 151 5.35 12.11 -1.63
N ASN A 152 6.37 11.42 -2.14
CA ASN A 152 7.77 11.77 -1.84
C ASN A 152 8.13 13.19 -2.29
N TYR A 153 7.73 13.60 -3.50
CA TYR A 153 8.00 14.95 -3.99
C TYR A 153 7.33 16.03 -3.13
N MET A 154 6.08 15.81 -2.70
CA MET A 154 5.35 16.76 -1.87
C MET A 154 5.95 16.89 -0.46
N LEU A 155 6.42 15.78 0.13
CA LEU A 155 7.06 15.77 1.44
C LEU A 155 8.43 16.47 1.42
N ILE A 156 9.29 16.13 0.45
CA ILE A 156 10.63 16.75 0.32
C ILE A 156 10.56 18.27 0.10
N LYS A 157 9.53 18.75 -0.61
CA LYS A 157 9.32 20.18 -0.85
C LYS A 157 8.97 20.95 0.42
N GLU A 158 8.51 20.27 1.46
CA GLU A 158 8.13 20.89 2.74
C GLU A 158 9.33 20.98 3.70
N ASP A 159 10.23 19.99 3.70
CA ASP A 159 11.45 19.97 4.54
C ASP A 159 12.49 21.03 4.14
N ASN A 160 12.44 21.55 2.91
CA ASN A 160 13.39 22.55 2.39
C ASN A 160 13.00 24.01 2.69
N HIS A 161 12.15 24.26 3.69
CA HIS A 161 11.70 25.60 4.09
C HIS A 161 11.89 25.90 5.57
#